data_AF-A0A0N1KRQ0-F1
#
_entry.id   AF-A0A0N1KRQ0-F1
#
_cell.length_a   1.000
_cell.length_b   1.000
_cell.length_c   1.000
_cell.angle_alpha   90.00
_cell.angle_beta   90.00
_cell.angle_gamma   90.00
#
_symmetry.space_group_name_H-M   'P 1'
#
loop_
_entity.id
_entity.type
_entity.pdbx_description
1 polymer ?
#
loop_
_entity_poly.entity_id
_entity_poly.type
_entity_poly.pdbx_seq_one_letter_code
_entity_poly.pdbx_strand_id
1 'polypeptide(L)'
;MENKKLHSMRKMMRINIALYFVYALFLLVETFDFLEMLHTTPKDYHATYSLVNVIFYQMEMIICFLCGFSLVILVSTRQTIKTLFSINILLLIFRVATVYYLYFYETEERWIPFIYKEANPFSTLFRNTFVPAQLIVSLIALWYGFKAVKSDQKHNNQSDFQ
;
A
#
# COMPACT_ATOMS: atom_id res chain seq x y z
N MET A 1 25.37 -18.79 2.31
CA MET A 1 25.30 -17.54 1.52
C MET A 1 23.84 -17.23 1.24
N GLU A 2 23.31 -16.08 1.68
CA GLU A 2 21.93 -15.68 1.34
C GLU A 2 21.87 -15.40 -0.18
N ASN A 3 20.89 -15.98 -0.87
CA ASN A 3 20.72 -15.79 -2.32
C ASN A 3 20.60 -14.30 -2.63
N LYS A 4 21.50 -13.73 -3.45
CA LYS A 4 21.52 -12.30 -3.82
C LYS A 4 20.15 -11.79 -4.30
N LYS A 5 19.35 -12.66 -4.92
CA LYS A 5 17.98 -12.36 -5.38
C LYS A 5 16.98 -12.27 -4.22
N LEU A 6 17.10 -13.14 -3.21
CA LEU A 6 16.30 -13.10 -1.99
C LEU A 6 16.56 -11.82 -1.20
N HIS A 7 17.83 -11.44 -1.06
CA HIS A 7 18.21 -10.17 -0.45
C HIS A 7 17.59 -8.97 -1.20
N SER A 8 17.61 -9.00 -2.54
CA SER A 8 17.01 -7.95 -3.37
C SER A 8 15.49 -7.88 -3.22
N MET A 9 14.81 -9.03 -3.19
CA MET A 9 13.36 -9.10 -2.92
C MET A 9 13.02 -8.48 -1.57
N ARG A 10 13.73 -8.87 -0.50
CA ARG A 10 13.52 -8.32 0.85
C ARG A 10 13.78 -6.81 0.91
N LYS A 11 14.79 -6.32 0.20
CA LYS A 11 15.05 -4.87 0.08
C LYS A 11 13.86 -4.14 -0.55
N MET A 12 13.30 -4.66 -1.63
CA MET A 12 12.12 -4.06 -2.28
C MET A 12 10.88 -4.11 -1.37
N MET A 13 10.69 -5.22 -0.65
CA MET A 13 9.61 -5.30 0.34
C MET A 13 9.77 -4.26 1.47
N ARG A 14 11.00 -3.97 1.92
CA ARG A 14 11.27 -2.90 2.89
C ARG A 14 10.99 -1.51 2.36
N ILE A 15 11.31 -1.24 1.09
CA ILE A 15 10.94 0.02 0.44
C ILE A 15 9.40 0.13 0.40
N ASN A 16 8.71 -0.95 0.06
CA ASN A 16 7.26 -0.97 0.02
C ASN A 16 6.63 -0.75 1.41
N ILE A 17 7.21 -1.33 2.46
CA ILE A 17 6.84 -1.05 3.86
C ILE A 17 6.90 0.46 4.12
N ALA A 18 8.01 1.11 3.77
CA ALA A 18 8.16 2.55 3.97
C ALA A 18 7.08 3.34 3.20
N LEU A 19 6.80 2.97 1.94
CA LEU A 19 5.75 3.61 1.15
C LEU A 19 4.36 3.47 1.78
N TYR A 20 4.03 2.31 2.34
CA TYR A 20 2.75 2.11 3.04
C TYR A 20 2.67 2.97 4.30
N PHE A 21 3.71 2.98 5.15
CA PHE A 21 3.67 3.73 6.39
C PHE A 21 3.71 5.24 6.18
N VAL A 22 4.53 5.75 5.25
CA VAL A 22 4.57 7.19 4.94
C VAL A 22 3.21 7.65 4.42
N TYR A 23 2.58 6.87 3.54
CA TYR A 23 1.25 7.21 3.02
C TYR A 23 0.16 7.09 4.09
N ALA A 24 0.20 6.06 4.95
CA ALA A 24 -0.74 5.92 6.07
C ALA A 24 -0.64 7.07 7.07
N LEU A 25 0.58 7.53 7.38
CA LEU A 25 0.81 8.69 8.24
C LEU A 25 0.31 9.98 7.60
N PHE A 26 0.46 10.14 6.28
CA PHE A 26 -0.12 11.26 5.56
C PHE A 26 -1.66 11.26 5.67
N LEU A 27 -2.31 10.11 5.45
CA LEU A 27 -3.77 9.96 5.60
C LEU A 27 -4.25 10.20 7.04
N LEU A 28 -3.43 9.85 8.04
CA LEU A 28 -3.71 10.14 9.44
C LEU A 28 -3.74 11.67 9.69
N VAL A 29 -2.77 12.41 9.15
CA VAL A 29 -2.73 13.87 9.24
C VAL A 29 -3.96 14.49 8.58
N GLU A 30 -4.34 14.04 7.38
CA GLU A 30 -5.56 14.52 6.70
C GLU A 30 -6.83 14.20 7.51
N THR A 31 -6.85 13.07 8.22
CA THR A 31 -7.96 12.71 9.12
C THR A 31 -8.02 13.65 10.33
N PHE A 32 -6.87 14.03 10.91
CA PHE A 32 -6.83 14.98 12.02
C PHE A 32 -7.21 16.40 11.59
N ASP A 33 -6.72 16.86 10.44
CA ASP A 33 -7.07 18.18 9.87
C ASP A 33 -8.60 18.27 9.65
N PHE A 34 -9.20 17.19 9.14
CA PHE A 34 -10.65 17.11 9.06
C PHE A 34 -11.35 17.19 10.44
N LEU A 35 -10.89 16.40 11.42
CA LEU A 35 -11.49 16.38 12.76
C LEU A 35 -11.38 17.75 13.45
N GLU A 36 -10.29 18.48 13.23
CA GLU A 36 -10.12 19.85 13.69
C GLU A 36 -11.14 20.79 13.05
N MET A 37 -11.34 20.70 11.73
CA MET A 37 -12.33 21.52 11.01
C MET A 37 -13.77 21.27 11.46
N LEU A 38 -14.10 20.10 12.02
CA LEU A 38 -15.39 19.86 12.66
C LEU A 38 -15.59 20.65 13.97
N HIS A 39 -14.50 20.93 14.68
CA HIS A 39 -14.54 21.59 15.99
C HIS A 39 -14.37 23.11 15.89
N THR A 40 -13.61 23.59 14.91
CA THR A 40 -13.29 25.01 14.72
C THR A 40 -13.65 25.44 13.30
N THR A 41 -14.93 25.44 12.94
CA THR A 41 -15.38 26.03 11.66
C THR A 41 -14.91 27.48 11.58
N PRO A 42 -13.92 27.83 10.74
CA PRO A 42 -13.48 29.20 10.62
C PRO A 42 -14.58 30.00 9.91
N LYS A 43 -14.80 31.25 10.33
CA LYS A 43 -15.97 32.06 9.96
C LYS A 43 -16.22 32.22 8.45
N ASP A 44 -15.21 32.01 7.62
CA ASP A 44 -15.27 32.17 6.16
C ASP A 44 -15.11 30.86 5.37
N TYR A 45 -15.14 29.70 6.04
CA TYR A 45 -15.02 28.39 5.40
C TYR A 45 -16.31 27.58 5.54
N HIS A 46 -16.93 27.23 4.41
CA HIS A 46 -18.01 26.25 4.38
C HIS A 46 -17.46 24.82 4.47
N ALA A 47 -18.19 23.93 5.13
CA ALA A 47 -17.80 22.52 5.31
C ALA A 47 -17.51 21.85 3.96
N THR A 48 -16.22 21.71 3.65
CA THR A 48 -15.69 21.20 2.37
C THR A 48 -15.64 19.67 2.34
N TYR A 49 -15.70 19.06 3.52
CA TYR A 49 -15.55 17.63 3.70
C TYR A 49 -16.85 17.03 4.22
N SER A 50 -17.35 16.02 3.52
CA SER A 50 -18.40 15.15 4.04
C SER A 50 -17.76 14.08 4.93
N LEU A 51 -18.49 13.59 5.95
CA LEU A 51 -18.10 12.43 6.79
C LEU A 51 -17.61 11.23 5.96
N VAL A 52 -18.18 11.15 4.77
CA VAL A 52 -17.78 10.33 3.65
C VAL A 52 -16.27 10.39 3.36
N ASN A 53 -15.70 11.55 3.06
CA ASN A 53 -14.29 11.68 2.71
C ASN A 53 -13.34 11.19 3.82
N VAL A 54 -13.75 11.34 5.07
CA VAL A 54 -13.00 10.90 6.26
C VAL A 54 -12.96 9.38 6.33
N ILE A 55 -14.12 8.74 6.12
CA ILE A 55 -14.22 7.28 6.09
C ILE A 55 -13.35 6.74 4.96
N PHE A 56 -13.31 7.41 3.80
CA PHE A 56 -12.39 7.05 2.74
C PHE A 56 -10.92 7.07 3.21
N TYR A 57 -10.48 8.17 3.82
CA TYR A 57 -9.11 8.30 4.33
C TYR A 57 -8.77 7.26 5.40
N GLN A 58 -9.72 7.01 6.31
CA GLN A 58 -9.58 6.00 7.37
C GLN A 58 -9.49 4.58 6.81
N MET A 59 -10.36 4.23 5.86
CA MET A 59 -10.33 2.91 5.20
C MET A 59 -9.02 2.70 4.46
N GLU A 60 -8.57 3.69 3.70
CA GLU A 60 -7.30 3.57 2.98
C GLU A 60 -6.09 3.51 3.93
N MET A 61 -6.12 4.28 5.02
CA MET A 61 -5.10 4.23 6.07
C MET A 61 -5.03 2.84 6.72
N ILE A 62 -6.18 2.24 7.07
CA ILE A 62 -6.27 0.88 7.63
C ILE A 62 -5.68 -0.13 6.63
N ILE A 63 -6.05 -0.04 5.36
CA ILE A 63 -5.52 -0.93 4.31
C ILE A 63 -4.00 -0.80 4.20
N CYS A 64 -3.47 0.44 4.25
CA CYS A 64 -2.03 0.69 4.19
C CYS A 64 -1.31 0.11 5.42
N PHE A 65 -1.85 0.28 6.63
CA PHE A 65 -1.29 -0.34 7.83
C PHE A 65 -1.33 -1.85 7.76
N LEU A 66 -2.45 -2.46 7.34
CA LEU A 66 -2.57 -3.90 7.19
C LEU A 66 -1.52 -4.47 6.22
N CYS A 67 -1.34 -3.83 5.05
CA CYS A 67 -0.32 -4.23 4.09
C CYS A 67 1.10 -4.03 4.65
N GLY A 68 1.36 -2.87 5.25
CA GLY A 68 2.65 -2.52 5.85
C GLY A 68 3.08 -3.48 6.96
N PHE A 69 2.21 -3.72 7.94
CA PHE A 69 2.47 -4.66 9.04
C PHE A 69 2.62 -6.10 8.55
N SER A 70 1.80 -6.53 7.59
CA SER A 70 1.94 -7.87 6.98
C SER A 70 3.32 -8.05 6.36
N LEU A 71 3.81 -7.05 5.61
CA LEU A 71 5.16 -7.08 5.05
C LEU A 71 6.24 -7.01 6.13
N VAL A 72 6.07 -6.24 7.20
CA VAL A 72 7.01 -6.18 8.33
C VAL A 72 7.17 -7.56 8.96
N ILE A 73 6.06 -8.23 9.28
CA ILE A 73 6.07 -9.59 9.84
C ILE A 73 6.80 -10.53 8.89
N LEU A 74 6.47 -10.46 7.60
CA LEU A 74 7.00 -11.33 6.57
C LEU A 74 8.52 -11.15 6.35
N VAL A 75 9.02 -9.92 6.41
CA VAL A 75 10.46 -9.60 6.24
C VAL A 75 11.25 -9.85 7.53
N SER A 76 10.63 -9.68 8.70
CA SER A 76 11.30 -9.83 10.00
C SER A 76 11.35 -11.29 10.46
N THR A 77 10.45 -12.13 9.97
CA THR A 77 10.45 -13.57 10.27
C THR A 77 11.29 -14.35 9.24
N ARG A 78 11.92 -15.45 9.67
CA ARG A 78 12.70 -16.34 8.79
C ARG A 78 11.78 -17.23 7.95
N GLN A 79 11.08 -16.62 7.00
CA GLN A 79 10.18 -17.33 6.09
C GLN A 79 10.92 -17.91 4.89
N THR A 80 10.37 -18.98 4.32
CA THR A 80 10.88 -19.58 3.07
C THR A 80 10.65 -18.64 1.89
N ILE A 81 11.45 -18.79 0.83
CA ILE A 81 11.32 -17.98 -0.40
C ILE A 81 9.92 -18.14 -1.02
N LYS A 82 9.37 -19.36 -1.00
CA LYS A 82 8.02 -19.65 -1.50
C LYS A 82 6.96 -18.91 -0.71
N THR A 83 7.04 -18.94 0.63
CA THR A 83 6.11 -18.21 1.51
C THR A 83 6.17 -16.71 1.28
N LEU A 84 7.38 -16.14 1.21
CA LEU A 84 7.59 -14.72 0.91
C LEU A 84 6.94 -14.32 -0.43
N PHE A 85 7.12 -15.17 -1.45
CA PHE A 85 6.60 -14.91 -2.80
C PHE A 85 5.07 -15.00 -2.84
N SER A 86 4.49 -16.08 -2.33
CA SER A 86 3.04 -16.30 -2.34
C SER A 86 2.26 -15.24 -1.57
N ILE A 87 2.74 -14.87 -0.36
CA ILE A 87 2.07 -13.83 0.44
C ILE A 87 2.20 -12.46 -0.23
N ASN A 88 3.33 -12.16 -0.88
CA ASN A 88 3.48 -10.91 -1.62
C ASN A 88 2.49 -10.82 -2.80
N ILE A 89 2.26 -11.92 -3.53
CA ILE A 89 1.21 -11.97 -4.58
C ILE A 89 -0.16 -11.69 -3.97
N LEU A 90 -0.50 -12.35 -2.86
CA LEU A 90 -1.80 -12.16 -2.21
C LEU A 90 -2.01 -10.72 -1.77
N LEU A 91 -0.99 -10.09 -1.17
CA LEU A 91 -1.02 -8.68 -0.77
C LEU A 91 -1.14 -7.75 -1.98
N LEU A 92 -0.48 -8.05 -3.10
CA LEU A 92 -0.62 -7.26 -4.31
C LEU A 92 -2.04 -7.34 -4.89
N ILE A 93 -2.62 -8.55 -4.98
CA ILE A 93 -4.00 -8.73 -5.46
C ILE A 93 -4.96 -7.96 -4.55
N PHE A 94 -4.81 -8.11 -3.23
CA PHE A 94 -5.60 -7.36 -2.27
C PHE A 94 -5.45 -5.85 -2.45
N ARG A 95 -4.23 -5.34 -2.67
CA ARG A 95 -4.00 -3.92 -2.89
C ARG A 95 -4.61 -3.44 -4.21
N VAL A 96 -4.46 -4.17 -5.31
CA VAL A 96 -5.08 -3.83 -6.60
C VAL A 96 -6.61 -3.83 -6.48
N ALA A 97 -7.19 -4.83 -5.82
CA ALA A 97 -8.63 -4.93 -5.61
C ALA A 97 -9.16 -3.77 -4.76
N THR A 98 -8.48 -3.41 -3.67
CA THR A 98 -8.88 -2.28 -2.82
C THR A 98 -8.68 -0.94 -3.52
N VAL A 99 -7.64 -0.76 -4.33
CA VAL A 99 -7.49 0.44 -5.19
C VAL A 99 -8.60 0.50 -6.23
N TYR A 100 -8.92 -0.61 -6.90
CA TYR A 100 -10.05 -0.64 -7.83
C TYR A 100 -11.37 -0.29 -7.13
N TYR A 101 -11.63 -0.87 -5.95
CA TYR A 101 -12.85 -0.61 -5.20
C TYR A 101 -12.97 0.84 -4.76
N LEU A 102 -11.92 1.37 -4.12
CA LEU A 102 -11.91 2.73 -3.55
C LEU A 102 -11.86 3.83 -4.62
N TYR A 103 -11.30 3.57 -5.81
CA TYR A 103 -11.02 4.61 -6.80
C TYR A 103 -11.82 4.49 -8.10
N PHE A 104 -12.28 3.28 -8.47
CA PHE A 104 -12.85 3.02 -9.80
C PHE A 104 -14.24 2.37 -9.79
N TYR A 105 -14.54 1.47 -8.84
CA TYR A 105 -15.80 0.71 -8.85
C TYR A 105 -16.99 1.46 -8.24
N GLU A 106 -16.76 2.31 -7.24
CA GLU A 106 -17.79 3.18 -6.70
C GLU A 106 -17.95 4.42 -7.60
N THR A 107 -18.53 4.23 -8.79
CA THR A 107 -18.87 5.34 -9.69
C THR A 107 -20.30 5.83 -9.51
N GLU A 108 -20.40 7.16 -9.40
CA GLU A 108 -21.53 8.03 -9.70
C GLU A 108 -22.65 8.11 -8.63
N GLU A 109 -22.78 9.28 -8.02
CA GLU A 109 -23.88 9.75 -7.12
C GLU A 109 -23.87 9.42 -5.63
N ARG A 110 -23.32 8.31 -5.11
CA ARG A 110 -23.48 8.01 -3.66
C ARG A 110 -22.45 8.67 -2.73
N TRP A 111 -21.27 9.01 -3.25
CA TRP A 111 -20.18 9.70 -2.54
C TRP A 111 -19.54 10.69 -3.52
N ILE A 112 -20.31 11.70 -3.96
CA ILE A 112 -19.77 12.70 -4.89
C ILE A 112 -18.60 13.40 -4.19
N PRO A 113 -17.36 13.33 -4.70
CA PRO A 113 -16.25 14.07 -4.14
C PRO A 113 -16.33 15.50 -4.67
N PHE A 114 -17.38 16.23 -4.31
CA PHE A 114 -17.36 17.67 -4.49
C PHE A 114 -16.44 18.27 -3.42
N ILE A 115 -15.19 18.37 -3.82
CA ILE A 115 -14.18 19.30 -3.34
C ILE A 115 -14.75 20.72 -3.60
N TYR A 116 -15.51 21.29 -2.66
CA TYR A 116 -15.93 22.70 -2.71
C TYR A 116 -14.95 23.63 -1.97
N LYS A 117 -13.65 23.41 -2.23
CA LYS A 117 -12.46 24.22 -1.91
C LYS A 117 -11.30 23.51 -2.57
N GLU A 118 -10.35 24.18 -3.21
CA GLU A 118 -9.16 23.53 -3.81
C GLU A 118 -8.69 22.37 -2.93
N ALA A 119 -8.82 21.13 -3.43
CA ALA A 119 -8.28 19.95 -2.77
C ALA A 119 -6.86 20.31 -2.43
N ASN A 120 -6.45 20.14 -1.16
CA ASN A 120 -5.08 20.32 -0.75
C ASN A 120 -4.22 19.68 -1.85
N PRO A 121 -3.52 20.46 -2.70
CA PRO A 121 -2.94 19.91 -3.93
C PRO A 121 -1.91 18.83 -3.58
N PHE A 122 -1.38 18.89 -2.36
CA PHE A 122 -0.61 17.85 -1.71
C PHE A 122 -1.36 16.50 -1.57
N SER A 123 -2.63 16.47 -1.18
CA SER A 123 -3.41 15.23 -1.00
C SER A 123 -3.60 14.50 -2.33
N THR A 124 -3.97 15.22 -3.39
CA THR A 124 -4.05 14.64 -4.75
C THR A 124 -2.68 14.18 -5.25
N LEU A 125 -1.63 14.97 -5.02
CA LEU A 125 -0.26 14.62 -5.39
C LEU A 125 0.21 13.33 -4.69
N PHE A 126 0.03 13.23 -3.37
CA PHE A 126 0.45 12.08 -2.58
C PHE A 126 -0.28 10.82 -3.01
N ARG A 127 -1.60 10.90 -3.21
CA ARG A 127 -2.42 9.80 -3.71
C ARG A 127 -1.95 9.30 -5.08
N ASN A 128 -1.77 10.20 -6.04
CA ASN A 128 -1.33 9.88 -7.39
C ASN A 128 0.13 9.40 -7.46
N THR A 129 0.92 9.60 -6.41
CA THR A 129 2.32 9.18 -6.35
C THR A 129 2.49 7.89 -5.56
N PHE A 130 2.00 7.85 -4.31
CA PHE A 130 2.24 6.74 -3.38
C PHE A 130 1.45 5.49 -3.74
N VAL A 131 0.19 5.61 -4.19
CA VAL A 131 -0.61 4.44 -4.55
C VAL A 131 0.00 3.69 -5.74
N PRO A 132 0.35 4.34 -6.86
CA PRO A 132 1.07 3.66 -7.95
C PRO A 132 2.45 3.16 -7.52
N ALA A 133 3.19 3.94 -6.72
CA ALA A 133 4.51 3.51 -6.24
C ALA A 133 4.46 2.21 -5.43
N GLN A 134 3.46 2.05 -4.54
CA GLN A 134 3.24 0.81 -3.78
C GLN A 134 3.04 -0.39 -4.71
N LEU A 135 2.24 -0.24 -5.77
CA LEU A 135 1.98 -1.29 -6.74
C LEU A 135 3.24 -1.63 -7.56
N ILE A 136 3.95 -0.62 -8.07
CA ILE A 136 5.17 -0.79 -8.86
C ILE A 136 6.25 -1.49 -8.05
N VAL A 137 6.50 -1.06 -6.81
CA VAL A 137 7.52 -1.67 -5.96
C VAL A 137 7.13 -3.11 -5.57
N SER A 138 5.85 -3.39 -5.37
CA SER A 138 5.35 -4.76 -5.18
C SER A 138 5.64 -5.64 -6.40
N LEU A 139 5.38 -5.17 -7.62
CA LEU A 139 5.68 -5.87 -8.86
C LEU A 139 7.19 -6.14 -9.02
N ILE A 140 8.03 -5.16 -8.69
CA ILE A 140 9.49 -5.32 -8.71
C ILE A 140 9.92 -6.39 -7.68
N ALA A 141 9.32 -6.40 -6.48
CA ALA A 141 9.59 -7.42 -5.48
C ALA A 141 9.20 -8.83 -5.97
N LEU A 142 8.04 -8.97 -6.64
CA LEU A 142 7.60 -10.21 -7.26
C LEU A 142 8.55 -10.68 -8.36
N TRP A 143 9.05 -9.78 -9.19
CA TRP A 143 10.03 -10.11 -10.23
C TRP A 143 11.30 -10.72 -9.64
N TYR A 144 11.83 -10.16 -8.56
CA TYR A 144 12.97 -10.75 -7.84
C TYR A 144 12.60 -12.06 -7.15
N GLY A 145 11.40 -12.17 -6.57
CA GLY A 145 10.90 -13.40 -5.95
C GLY A 145 10.77 -14.55 -6.93
N PHE A 146 10.19 -14.33 -8.12
CA PHE A 146 10.08 -15.32 -9.17
C PHE A 146 11.46 -15.85 -9.61
N LYS A 147 12.42 -14.94 -9.80
CA LYS A 147 13.80 -15.29 -10.14
C LYS A 147 14.50 -16.05 -9.01
N ALA A 148 14.13 -15.82 -7.76
CA ALA A 148 14.67 -16.53 -6.59
C ALA A 148 14.08 -17.94 -6.48
N VAL A 149 12.75 -18.10 -6.60
CA VAL A 149 12.06 -19.40 -6.57
C VAL A 149 12.56 -20.33 -7.67
N LYS A 150 12.71 -19.83 -8.92
CA LYS A 150 13.24 -20.64 -10.03
C LYS A 150 14.68 -21.11 -9.78
N SER A 151 15.48 -20.29 -9.10
CA SER A 151 16.86 -20.63 -8.73
C SER A 151 16.92 -21.72 -7.66
N ASP A 152 16.00 -21.64 -6.69
CA ASP A 152 15.86 -22.58 -5.58
C ASP A 152 15.42 -23.96 -6.07
N GLN A 153 14.43 -24.02 -6.98
CA GLN A 153 14.00 -25.26 -7.62
C GLN A 153 15.12 -25.96 -8.40
N LYS A 154 15.94 -25.20 -9.15
CA LYS A 154 17.05 -25.78 -9.92
C LYS A 154 18.10 -26.43 -9.01
N HIS A 155 18.34 -25.85 -7.84
CA HIS A 155 19.31 -26.40 -6.88
C HIS A 155 18.80 -27.70 -6.24
N ASN A 156 17.54 -27.74 -5.79
CA ASN A 156 16.95 -28.95 -5.20
C ASN A 156 16.88 -30.10 -6.22
N ASN A 157 16.51 -29.79 -7.47
CA ASN A 157 16.51 -30.78 -8.54
C ASN A 157 17.92 -31.24 -8.97
N GLN A 158 19.01 -30.63 -8.49
CA GLN A 158 20.38 -31.13 -8.76
C GLN A 158 20.92 -31.95 -7.59
N SER A 159 20.49 -31.68 -6.35
CA SER A 159 20.84 -32.49 -5.18
C SER A 159 20.14 -33.85 -5.17
N ASP A 160 18.95 -33.96 -5.78
CA ASP A 160 18.20 -35.23 -5.80
C ASP A 160 18.77 -36.26 -6.80
N PHE A 161 19.73 -35.88 -7.65
CA PHE A 161 20.41 -36.77 -8.61
C PHE A 161 21.86 -37.12 -8.19
N GLN A 162 22.30 -36.73 -6.99
CA GLN A 162 23.58 -37.12 -6.39
C GLN A 162 23.36 -38.06 -5.22
#